data_AF-A0A1X7HRU6-F1
#
_entry.id   AF-A0A1X7HRU6-F1
#
_cell.length_a   1.000
_cell.length_b   1.000
_cell.length_c   1.000
_cell.angle_alpha   90.00
_cell.angle_beta   90.00
_cell.angle_gamma   90.00
#
_symmetry.space_group_name_H-M   'P 1'
#
loop_
_entity.id
_entity.type
_entity.pdbx_description
1 polymer ?
#
loop_
_entity_poly.entity_id
_entity_poly.type
_entity_poly.pdbx_seq_one_letter_code
_entity_poly.pdbx_strand_id
1 'polypeptide(L)' 'MTAEEEAAGLAALSVCESLVIAMVEKGLFTAEEARGVLEDAAAAHQRQEVPPPGSRHQMAVRIIERLALQVDAAGQYSRG' A
#
# COMPACT_ATOMS: atom_id res chain seq x y z
N MET A 1 -13.55 3.80 -16.46
CA MET A 1 -13.41 2.50 -15.79
C MET A 1 -14.77 1.87 -15.80
N THR A 2 -14.85 0.56 -15.96
CA THR A 2 -16.08 -0.17 -15.69
C THR A 2 -16.20 -0.40 -14.17
N ALA A 3 -17.42 -0.62 -13.68
CA ALA A 3 -17.64 -0.95 -12.27
C ALA A 3 -16.91 -2.26 -11.87
N GLU A 4 -16.74 -3.18 -12.81
CA GLU A 4 -16.01 -4.44 -12.62
C GLU A 4 -14.51 -4.21 -12.44
N GLU A 5 -13.90 -3.30 -13.21
CA GLU A 5 -12.49 -2.91 -13.06
C GLU A 5 -12.22 -2.24 -11.71
N GLU A 6 -13.15 -1.42 -11.23
CA GLU A 6 -13.08 -0.78 -9.91
C GLU A 6 -13.19 -1.82 -8.77
N ALA A 7 -14.15 -2.74 -8.89
CA ALA A 7 -14.31 -3.83 -7.93
C ALA A 7 -13.10 -4.75 -7.88
N ALA A 8 -12.53 -5.11 -9.03
CA ALA A 8 -11.31 -5.92 -9.12
C ALA A 8 -10.11 -5.20 -8.49
N GLY A 9 -9.97 -3.89 -8.73
CA GLY A 9 -8.91 -3.08 -8.11
C GLY A 9 -9.01 -3.02 -6.59
N LEU A 10 -10.23 -2.85 -6.05
CA LEU A 10 -10.47 -2.85 -4.61
C LEU A 10 -10.21 -4.23 -3.99
N ALA A 11 -10.62 -5.30 -4.67
CA ALA A 11 -10.35 -6.67 -4.22
C ALA A 11 -8.84 -6.96 -4.17
N ALA A 12 -8.10 -6.61 -5.22
CA ALA A 12 -6.65 -6.78 -5.27
C ALA A 12 -5.96 -6.00 -4.16
N LEU A 13 -6.35 -4.74 -3.93
CA LEU A 13 -5.84 -3.92 -2.82
C LEU A 13 -6.09 -4.59 -1.46
N SER A 14 -7.31 -5.04 -1.21
CA SER A 14 -7.69 -5.68 0.06
C SER A 14 -6.90 -6.98 0.32
N VAL A 15 -6.64 -7.77 -0.72
CA VAL A 15 -5.81 -8.97 -0.64
C VAL A 15 -4.37 -8.61 -0.32
N CYS A 16 -3.77 -7.67 -1.06
CA CYS A 16 -2.40 -7.24 -0.82
C CYS A 16 -2.21 -6.66 0.59
N GLU A 17 -3.16 -5.85 1.06
CA GLU A 17 -3.16 -5.28 2.40
C GLU A 17 -3.18 -6.38 3.48
N SER A 18 -4.10 -7.34 3.35
CA SER A 18 -4.20 -8.46 4.28
C SER A 18 -2.92 -9.30 4.31
N LEU A 19 -2.28 -9.50 3.15
CA LEU A 19 -1.01 -10.22 3.05
C LEU A 19 0.13 -9.48 3.75
N VAL A 20 0.28 -8.18 3.52
CA VAL A 20 1.33 -7.36 4.17
C VAL A 20 1.12 -7.32 5.68
N ILE A 21 -0.11 -7.10 6.14
CA ILE A 21 -0.45 -7.11 7.56
C ILE A 21 -0.12 -8.46 8.18
N ALA A 22 -0.54 -9.57 7.57
CA ALA A 22 -0.25 -10.91 8.07
C ALA A 22 1.27 -11.19 8.12
N MET A 23 2.03 -10.72 7.14
CA MET A 23 3.50 -10.86 7.14
C MET A 23 4.15 -10.10 8.31
N VAL A 24 3.65 -8.91 8.64
CA VAL A 24 4.11 -8.15 9.82
C VAL A 24 3.73 -8.84 11.11
N GLU A 25 2.48 -9.29 11.23
CA GLU A 25 1.99 -9.99 12.44
C GLU A 25 2.70 -11.31 12.72
N LYS A 26 3.12 -12.02 11.66
CA LYS A 26 3.92 -13.25 11.76
C LYS A 26 5.42 -12.99 11.93
N GLY A 27 5.84 -11.72 11.96
CA GLY A 27 7.25 -11.33 12.13
C GLY A 27 8.13 -11.65 10.92
N LEU A 28 7.55 -11.84 9.73
CA LEU A 28 8.31 -12.00 8.48
C LEU A 28 8.89 -10.66 8.02
N PHE A 29 8.21 -9.56 8.35
CA PHE A 29 8.71 -8.19 8.24
C PHE A 29 8.50 -7.47 9.55
N THR A 30 9.40 -6.55 9.88
CA THR A 30 9.09 -5.49 10.83
C THR A 30 8.13 -4.49 10.18
N ALA A 31 7.33 -3.79 10.99
CA ALA A 31 6.47 -2.73 10.47
C ALA A 31 7.27 -1.60 9.80
N GLU A 32 8.51 -1.36 10.26
CA GLU A 32 9.40 -0.37 9.66
C GLU A 32 9.90 -0.78 8.26
N GLU A 33 10.27 -2.05 8.06
CA GLU A 33 10.62 -2.57 6.74
C GLU A 33 9.44 -2.52 5.78
N ALA A 34 8.26 -2.96 6.22
CA ALA A 34 7.06 -2.92 5.40
C ALA A 34 6.65 -1.48 5.07
N ARG A 35 6.75 -0.54 6.02
CA ARG A 35 6.53 0.89 5.78
C ARG A 35 7.53 1.46 4.77
N GLY A 36 8.82 1.18 4.93
CA GLY A 36 9.86 1.70 4.05
C GLY A 36 9.63 1.32 2.59
N VAL A 37 9.26 0.05 2.33
CA VAL A 37 8.90 -0.42 0.98
C VAL A 37 7.69 0.33 0.42
N LEU A 38 6.69 0.62 1.24
CA LEU A 38 5.51 1.38 0.83
C LEU A 38 5.87 2.86 0.54
N GLU A 39 6.68 3.49 1.37
CA GLU A 39 7.17 4.86 1.14
C GLU A 39 7.98 4.96 -0.18
N ASP A 40 8.86 3.99 -0.44
CA ASP A 40 9.61 3.91 -1.69
C ASP A 40 8.69 3.76 -2.91
N ALA A 41 7.65 2.91 -2.80
CA ALA A 41 6.64 2.76 -3.84
C ALA A 41 5.88 4.08 -4.08
N ALA A 42 5.45 4.77 -3.03
CA ALA A 42 4.79 6.07 -3.14
C ALA A 42 5.72 7.10 -3.82
N ALA A 43 6.99 7.17 -3.41
CA ALA A 43 7.97 8.06 -3.99
C ALA A 43 8.24 7.77 -5.48
N ALA A 44 8.17 6.50 -5.91
CA ALA A 44 8.29 6.13 -7.32
C ALA A 44 7.10 6.62 -8.15
N HIS A 45 5.88 6.59 -7.59
CA HIS A 45 4.71 7.18 -8.24
C HIS A 45 4.75 8.71 -8.27
N GLN A 46 5.32 9.36 -7.26
CA GLN A 46 5.46 10.82 -7.21
C GLN A 46 6.55 11.36 -8.17
N ARG A 47 7.65 10.62 -8.36
CA ARG A 47 8.80 11.05 -9.20
C ARG A 47 8.56 10.98 -10.71
N GLN A 48 7.34 10.67 -11.17
CA GLN A 48 7.04 10.72 -12.59
C GLN A 48 6.86 12.16 -13.08
N GLU A 49 7.91 12.71 -13.69
CA GLU A 49 7.99 14.10 -14.16
C GLU A 49 6.93 14.45 -15.22
N VAL A 50 6.49 13.45 -16.01
CA VAL A 50 5.38 13.58 -16.97
C VAL A 50 4.48 12.34 -16.84
N PRO A 51 3.43 12.41 -16.01
CA PRO A 51 2.49 11.30 -15.88
C PRO A 51 1.72 11.13 -17.20
N PRO A 52 1.55 9.89 -17.71
CA PRO A 52 0.80 9.66 -18.94
C PRO A 52 -0.66 10.15 -18.80
N PRO A 53 -1.32 10.55 -19.91
CA PRO A 53 -2.71 10.98 -19.87
C PRO A 53 -3.60 9.89 -19.26
N GLY A 54 -4.42 10.25 -18.28
CA GLY A 54 -5.31 9.30 -17.58
C GLY A 54 -4.64 8.47 -16.49
N SER A 55 -3.35 8.70 -16.22
CA SER A 55 -2.66 8.02 -15.13
C SER A 55 -3.14 8.46 -13.76
N ARG A 56 -3.18 7.50 -12.83
CA ARG A 56 -3.73 7.68 -11.48
C ARG A 56 -2.66 7.69 -10.40
N HIS A 57 -1.45 8.19 -10.71
CA HIS A 57 -0.31 8.16 -9.78
C HIS A 57 -0.64 8.79 -8.44
N GLN A 58 -1.36 9.92 -8.41
CA GLN A 58 -1.78 10.55 -7.15
C GLN A 58 -2.74 9.67 -6.33
N MET A 59 -3.63 8.92 -6.98
CA MET A 59 -4.51 7.98 -6.28
C MET A 59 -3.70 6.80 -5.71
N ALA A 60 -2.74 6.28 -6.48
CA ALA A 60 -1.86 5.21 -6.03
C ALA A 60 -1.04 5.65 -4.80
N VAL A 61 -0.46 6.85 -4.82
CA VAL A 61 0.26 7.44 -3.67
C VAL A 61 -0.63 7.48 -2.43
N ARG A 62 -1.84 8.03 -2.55
CA ARG A 62 -2.81 8.13 -1.44
C ARG A 62 -3.18 6.77 -0.84
N ILE A 63 -3.32 5.75 -1.69
CA ILE A 63 -3.61 4.38 -1.26
C ILE A 63 -2.41 3.78 -0.52
N ILE A 64 -1.20 3.96 -1.07
CA ILE A 64 0.04 3.42 -0.51
C ILE A 64 0.34 4.06 0.86
N GLU A 65 0.21 5.38 0.97
CA GLU A 65 0.38 6.12 2.23
C GLU A 65 -0.62 5.64 3.31
N ARG A 66 -1.86 5.37 2.92
CA ARG A 66 -2.86 4.80 3.83
C ARG A 66 -2.47 3.40 4.32
N LEU A 67 -1.99 2.54 3.42
CA LEU A 67 -1.55 1.19 3.78
C LEU A 67 -0.37 1.23 4.76
N ALA A 68 0.56 2.18 4.59
CA ALA A 68 1.68 2.38 5.51
C ALA A 68 1.21 2.67 6.95
N LEU A 69 0.16 3.49 7.11
CA LEU A 69 -0.44 3.76 8.43
C LEU A 69 -1.06 2.49 9.05
N GLN A 70 -1.67 1.63 8.25
CA GLN A 70 -2.28 0.37 8.73
C GLN A 70 -1.22 -0.65 9.15
N VAL A 71 -0.10 -0.72 8.42
CA VAL A 71 1.06 -1.54 8.77
C VAL A 71 1.69 -1.10 10.10
N ASP A 72 1.85 0.21 10.30
CA ASP A 72 2.37 0.74 11.57
C ASP A 72 1.46 0.40 12.75
N ALA A 73 0.14 0.43 12.55
CA ALA A 73 -0.82 0.01 13.58
C ALA A 73 -0.70 -1.49 13.88
N ALA A 74 -0.61 -2.35 12.85
CA ALA A 74 -0.46 -3.80 13.04
C ALA A 74 0.84 -4.16 13.80
N GLY A 75 1.95 -3.48 13.50
CA GLY A 75 3.22 -3.68 14.20
C GLY A 75 3.20 -3.28 15.68
N GLN A 76 2.32 -2.35 16.07
CA GLN A 76 2.12 -1.99 17.48
C GLN A 76 1.36 -3.08 18.24
N TYR A 77 0.41 -3.75 17.61
CA TYR A 77 -0.34 -4.87 18.21
C TYR A 77 0.53 -6.10 18.46
N SER A 78 1.48 -6.41 17.56
CA SER A 78 2.37 -7.57 17.74
C SER A 78 3.44 -7.41 18.82
N ARG A 79 3.64 -6.19 19.37
CA ARG A 79 4.57 -5.92 20.48
C ARG A 79 3.91 -5.96 21.86
N GLY A 80 2.58 -6.06 21.92
CA GLY A 80 1.79 -6.11 23.16
C GLY A 80 1.59 -7.50 23.73
#